data_AF-A0A533SR20-F1
#
_entry.id   AF-A0A533SR20-F1
#
_cell.length_a   1.000
_cell.length_b   1.000
_cell.length_c   1.000
_cell.angle_alpha   90.00
_cell.angle_beta   90.00
_cell.angle_gamma   90.00
#
_symmetry.space_group_name_H-M   'P 1'
#
loop_
_entity.id
_entity.type
_entity.pdbx_description
1 polymer ?
#
loop_
_entity_poly.entity_id
_entity_poly.type
_entity_poly.pdbx_seq_one_letter_code
_entity_poly.pdbx_strand_id
1 'polypeptide(L)' 'MKILFIGDIVAGSGLEALKNLLPEVKKEFSPDLVIANGENAAKGFGLTPAN' A
#
# COMPACT_ATOMS: atom_id res chain seq x y z
N MET A 1 -3.20 -4.72 19.58
CA MET A 1 -2.62 -4.91 18.24
C MET A 1 -3.44 -4.13 17.22
N LYS A 2 -2.85 -3.15 16.55
CA LYS A 2 -3.47 -2.27 15.55
C LYS A 2 -3.03 -2.72 14.16
N ILE A 3 -3.99 -2.98 13.27
CA ILE A 3 -3.73 -3.37 11.89
C ILE A 3 -4.19 -2.23 10.99
N LEU A 4 -3.30 -1.77 10.10
CA LEU A 4 -3.64 -0.90 9.00
C LEU A 4 -3.86 -1.76 7.75
N PHE A 5 -5.09 -1.80 7.25
CA PHE A 5 -5.41 -2.46 5.99
C PHE A 5 -5.58 -1.42 4.89
N ILE A 6 -4.88 -1.62 3.78
CA ILE A 6 -4.91 -0.77 2.59
C ILE A 6 -5.68 -1.53 1.52
N GLY A 7 -6.65 -0.84 0.93
CA GLY A 7 -7.40 -1.37 -0.21
C GLY A 7 -6.50 -1.62 -1.43
N ASP A 8 -7.13 -1.94 -2.55
CA ASP A 8 -6.39 -2.30 -3.75
C ASP A 8 -5.51 -1.17 -4.29
N ILE A 9 -4.23 -1.48 -4.51
CA ILE A 9 -3.25 -0.59 -5.09
C ILE A 9 -3.33 -0.72 -6.60
N VAL A 10 -3.81 0.33 -7.28
CA VAL A 10 -3.99 0.31 -8.73
C VAL A 10 -2.88 1.09 -9.43
N ALA A 11 -2.08 0.37 -10.22
CA ALA A 11 -1.05 0.90 -11.12
C ALA A 11 -0.08 1.92 -10.45
N GLY A 12 0.54 2.77 -11.27
CA GLY A 12 1.52 3.76 -10.78
C GLY A 12 0.92 4.81 -9.85
N SER A 13 -0.34 5.23 -10.06
CA SER A 13 -1.00 6.21 -9.20
C SER A 13 -1.22 5.70 -7.79
N GLY A 14 -1.64 4.44 -7.63
CA GLY A 14 -1.80 3.80 -6.32
C GLY A 14 -0.46 3.66 -5.59
N LEU A 15 0.59 3.28 -6.31
CA LEU A 15 1.94 3.16 -5.74
C LEU A 15 2.49 4.51 -5.26
N GLU A 16 2.33 5.57 -6.05
CA GLU A 16 2.76 6.91 -5.66
C GLU A 16 1.95 7.46 -4.48
N ALA A 17 0.63 7.23 -4.46
CA ALA A 17 -0.21 7.58 -3.31
C ALA A 17 0.25 6.86 -2.04
N LEU A 18 0.51 5.55 -2.14
CA LEU A 18 1.00 4.76 -1.02
C LEU A 18 2.35 5.27 -0.50
N LYS A 19 3.30 5.53 -1.41
CA LYS A 19 4.64 6.03 -1.08
C LYS A 19 4.60 7.37 -0.35
N ASN A 20 3.69 8.26 -0.75
CA ASN A 20 3.59 9.61 -0.18
C ASN A 20 2.78 9.65 1.11
N LEU A 21 1.73 8.83 1.25
CA LEU A 21 0.78 8.92 2.37
C LEU A 21 1.07 7.95 3.51
N LEU A 22 1.61 6.76 3.22
CA LEU A 22 1.81 5.72 4.24
C LEU A 22 2.70 6.17 5.41
N PRO A 23 3.79 6.95 5.22
CA PRO A 23 4.60 7.43 6.34
C PRO A 23 3.80 8.25 7.36
N GLU A 24 2.96 9.16 6.88
CA GLU A 24 2.13 10.02 7.75
C GLU A 24 1.05 9.21 8.46
N VAL A 25 0.38 8.30 7.74
CA VAL A 25 -0.63 7.40 8.33
C VAL A 25 0.01 6.48 9.39
N LYS A 26 1.22 5.97 9.15
CA LYS A 26 1.95 5.17 10.14
C LYS A 26 2.29 5.99 11.38
N LYS A 27 2.67 7.26 11.23
CA LYS A 27 2.97 8.16 12.35
C LYS A 27 1.72 8.45 13.18
N GLU A 28 0.60 8.76 12.52
CA GLU A 28 -0.67 9.08 13.17
C GLU A 28 -1.24 7.89 13.95
N PHE A 29 -1.32 6.72 13.30
CA PHE A 29 -2.03 5.58 13.85
C PHE A 29 -1.13 4.58 14.57
N SER A 30 0.19 4.62 14.32
CA SER A 30 1.19 3.70 14.89
C SER A 30 0.73 2.21 14.83
N PRO A 31 0.46 1.66 13.62
CA PRO A 31 0.01 0.28 13.48
C PRO A 31 1.14 -0.72 13.76
N ASP A 32 0.79 -1.87 14.32
CA ASP A 32 1.70 -2.99 14.57
C ASP A 32 1.93 -3.84 13.29
N LEU A 33 0.95 -3.85 12.38
CA LEU A 33 0.98 -4.57 11.12
C LEU A 33 0.31 -3.75 10.01
N VAL A 34 0.90 -3.75 8.82
CA VAL A 34 0.33 -3.15 7.62
C VAL A 34 0.10 -4.24 6.58
N ILE A 35 -1.11 -4.31 6.02
CA ILE A 35 -1.51 -5.23 4.95
C ILE A 35 -2.06 -4.40 3.81
N ALA A 36 -1.74 -4.75 2.57
CA ALA A 36 -2.27 -4.10 1.37
C ALA A 36 -2.71 -5.13 0.34
N ASN A 37 -3.83 -4.87 -0.34
CA ASN A 37 -4.17 -5.62 -1.56
C ASN A 37 -3.37 -5.04 -2.74
N GLY A 38 -2.63 -5.91 -3.44
CA GLY A 38 -1.78 -5.52 -4.55
C GLY A 38 -2.21 -6.08 -5.90
N GLU A 39 -3.41 -6.67 -6.02
CA GLU A 39 -3.82 -7.41 -7.23
C GLU A 39 -3.78 -6.57 -8.51
N ASN A 40 -3.80 -5.24 -8.44
CA ASN A 40 -3.73 -4.34 -9.60
C ASN A 40 -2.49 -3.43 -9.62
N ALA A 41 -1.45 -3.73 -8.81
CA ALA A 41 -0.32 -2.82 -8.63
C ALA A 41 0.59 -2.73 -9.87
N ALA A 42 0.74 -3.82 -10.63
CA ALA A 42 1.58 -3.86 -11.83
C ALA A 42 0.81 -3.35 -13.06
N LYS A 43 0.91 -2.05 -13.35
CA LYS A 43 0.24 -1.40 -14.51
C LYS A 43 -1.27 -1.71 -14.60
N GLY A 44 -1.93 -1.99 -13.47
CA GLY A 44 -3.36 -2.29 -13.41
C GLY A 44 -3.71 -3.78 -13.43
N PHE A 45 -2.75 -4.71 -13.43
CA PHE A 45 -3.02 -6.15 -13.30
C PHE A 45 -1.82 -6.92 -12.74
N GLY A 46 -2.04 -7.61 -11.63
CA GLY A 46 -1.08 -8.44 -10.91
C GLY A 46 -0.03 -7.66 -10.09
N LEU A 47 1.00 -8.39 -9.69
CA LEU A 47 2.20 -7.90 -8.99
C LEU A 47 3.45 -8.31 -9.75
N THR A 48 4.47 -7.45 -9.76
CA THR A 48 5.81 -7.80 -10.24
C THR A 48 6.71 -8.15 -9.05
N PRO A 49 7.71 -9.04 -9.23
CA PRO A 49 8.76 -9.22 -8.24
C PRO A 49 9.43 -7.89 -7.90
N ALA A 50 9.86 -7.73 -6.65
CA ALA A 50 10.79 -6.67 -6.30
C ALA A 50 12.12 -6.97 -7.01
N ASN A 51 12.67 -5.97 -7.70
CA ASN A 51 13.99 -6.04 -8.30
C ASN A 51 15.08 -6.08 -7.22
#